data_AF-A0AAN5CRF8-F1
#
_entry.id   AF-A0AAN5CRF8-F1
#
_cell.length_a   1.000
_cell.length_b   1.000
_cell.length_c   1.000
_cell.angle_alpha   90.00
_cell.angle_beta   90.00
_cell.angle_gamma   90.00
#
_symmetry.space_group_name_H-M   'P 1'
#
loop_
_entity.id
_entity.type
_entity.pdbx_description
1 polymer ?
#
loop_
_entity_poly.entity_id
_entity_poly.type
_entity_poly.pdbx_seq_one_letter_code
_entity_poly.pdbx_strand_id
1 'polypeptide(L)'
;HKILVYNVKFAYAHSNMLGSIADLLVEAGHDVTSFIPEIASEIKDGTSKSKIVKVLPNPEAALYHERLHNGELNPLELNTLNLIVAILARPSFAFMFAKQCVTTLDSGEVEKLQKEHFDVYIVESLTSAE
;
A
#
# COMPACT_ATOMS: atom_id res chain seq x y z
N HIS A 1 22.66 -5.50 -3.57
CA HIS A 1 21.38 -6.06 -4.06
C HIS A 1 20.49 -4.92 -4.51
N LYS A 2 19.73 -5.17 -5.57
CA LYS A 2 18.65 -4.32 -6.04
C LYS A 2 17.35 -4.80 -5.41
N ILE A 3 16.73 -3.96 -4.59
CA ILE A 3 15.59 -4.33 -3.76
C ILE A 3 14.37 -3.51 -4.16
N LEU A 4 13.23 -4.19 -4.33
CA LEU A 4 11.94 -3.57 -4.56
C LEU A 4 11.09 -3.69 -3.29
N VAL A 5 10.65 -2.56 -2.75
CA VAL A 5 9.73 -2.50 -1.61
C VAL A 5 8.36 -2.07 -2.14
N TYR A 6 7.37 -2.95 -2.06
CA TYR A 6 5.99 -2.63 -2.41
C TYR A 6 5.26 -2.06 -1.21
N ASN A 7 4.90 -0.78 -1.29
CA ASN A 7 4.33 -0.02 -0.20
C ASN A 7 3.02 0.64 -0.66
N VAL A 8 1.91 -0.10 -0.59
CA VAL A 8 0.59 0.47 -0.90
C VAL A 8 0.26 1.52 0.15
N LYS A 9 -0.04 2.74 -0.32
CA LYS A 9 -0.29 3.87 0.57
C LYS A 9 -1.78 4.01 0.87
N PHE A 10 -2.21 3.37 1.95
CA PHE A 10 -3.60 3.40 2.42
C PHE A 10 -3.74 3.69 3.93
N ALA A 11 -2.66 3.58 4.70
CA ALA A 11 -2.70 3.83 6.14
C ALA A 11 -1.31 4.25 6.66
N TYR A 12 -1.29 5.20 7.60
CA TYR A 12 -0.06 5.84 8.09
C TYR A 12 0.96 4.84 8.63
N ALA A 13 0.51 3.87 9.44
CA ALA A 13 1.40 2.88 10.05
C ALA A 13 2.07 1.96 9.01
N HIS A 14 1.31 1.51 8.01
CA HIS A 14 1.80 0.64 6.94
C HIS A 14 2.85 1.37 6.08
N SER A 15 2.54 2.60 5.66
CA SER A 15 3.47 3.42 4.87
C SER A 15 4.77 3.73 5.62
N ASN A 16 4.69 4.05 6.91
CA ASN A 16 5.88 4.26 7.73
C ASN A 16 6.70 2.99 7.95
N MET A 17 6.07 1.84 8.19
CA MET A 17 6.78 0.58 8.42
C MET A 17 7.61 0.20 7.18
N LEU A 18 6.97 0.11 6.02
CA LEU A 18 7.65 -0.27 4.78
C LEU A 18 8.64 0.81 4.31
N GLY A 19 8.29 2.09 4.51
CA GLY A 19 9.19 3.19 4.20
C GLY A 19 10.45 3.23 5.07
N SER A 20 10.32 2.93 6.37
CA SER A 20 11.47 2.82 7.28
C SER A 20 12.35 1.64 6.92
N ILE A 21 11.76 0.49 6.53
CA ILE A 21 12.51 -0.66 6.01
C ILE A 21 13.30 -0.25 4.76
N ALA A 22 12.67 0.46 3.83
CA ALA A 22 13.34 0.94 2.62
C ALA A 22 14.52 1.86 2.96
N ASP A 23 14.34 2.82 3.86
CA ASP A 23 15.40 3.76 4.26
C ASP A 23 16.58 3.04 4.95
N LEU A 24 16.32 2.07 5.84
CA LEU A 24 17.36 1.26 6.48
C LEU A 24 18.15 0.43 5.47
N LEU A 25 17.49 -0.12 4.44
CA LEU A 25 18.15 -0.89 3.39
C LEU A 25 19.03 -0.01 2.49
N VAL A 26 18.61 1.24 2.23
CA VAL A 26 19.45 2.23 1.54
C VAL A 26 20.69 2.57 2.38
N GLU A 27 20.51 2.80 3.69
CA GLU A 27 21.62 3.06 4.62
C GLU A 27 22.61 1.90 4.69
N ALA A 28 22.13 0.66 4.56
CA ALA A 28 22.97 -0.54 4.47
C ALA A 28 23.72 -0.68 3.12
N GLY A 29 23.52 0.24 2.18
CA GLY A 29 24.22 0.27 0.88
C GLY A 29 23.55 -0.53 -0.23
N HIS A 30 22.25 -0.81 -0.13
CA HIS A 30 21.48 -1.44 -1.20
C HIS A 30 20.86 -0.41 -2.16
N ASP A 31 20.61 -0.81 -3.42
CA ASP A 31 19.84 0.00 -4.37
C ASP A 31 18.36 -0.32 -4.18
N VAL A 32 17.63 0.58 -3.52
CA VAL A 32 16.24 0.34 -3.12
C VAL A 32 15.30 1.22 -3.91
N THR A 33 14.29 0.59 -4.52
CA THR A 33 13.15 1.26 -5.13
C THR A 33 11.90 0.95 -4.32
N SER A 34 11.19 1.99 -3.87
CA SER A 34 9.85 1.89 -3.30
C SER A 34 8.81 2.07 -4.39
N PHE A 35 8.03 1.03 -4.65
CA PHE A 35 6.88 1.07 -5.53
C PHE A 35 5.60 1.31 -4.71
N ILE A 36 4.96 2.45 -4.96
CA ILE A 36 3.92 3.03 -4.11
C ILE A 36 2.64 3.27 -4.92
N PRO A 37 1.75 2.27 -5.00
CA PRO A 37 0.38 2.54 -5.41
C PRO A 37 -0.34 3.34 -4.33
N GLU A 38 -0.92 4.47 -4.70
CA GLU A 38 -1.62 5.34 -3.76
C GLU A 38 -3.10 4.99 -3.66
N ILE A 39 -3.64 4.91 -2.46
CA ILE A 39 -5.09 4.92 -2.18
C ILE A 39 -5.46 6.19 -1.43
N ALA A 40 -4.57 6.62 -0.53
CA ALA A 40 -4.70 7.76 0.36
C ALA A 40 -3.56 8.76 0.11
N SER A 41 -3.75 9.72 -0.79
CA SER A 41 -2.68 10.63 -1.23
C SER A 41 -2.21 11.61 -0.14
N GLU A 42 -3.03 11.88 0.86
CA GLU A 42 -2.72 12.72 2.03
C GLU A 42 -1.68 12.11 2.98
N ILE A 43 -1.50 10.78 2.91
CA ILE A 43 -0.52 10.07 3.72
C ILE A 43 0.88 10.29 3.11
N LYS A 44 1.89 10.36 3.97
CA LYS A 44 3.29 10.43 3.56
C LYS A 44 3.77 9.07 3.07
N ASP A 45 4.70 9.06 2.13
CA ASP A 45 5.26 7.83 1.55
C ASP A 45 6.03 6.97 2.57
N GLY A 46 6.44 7.56 3.70
CA GLY A 46 7.13 6.88 4.80
C GLY A 46 8.62 6.63 4.58
N THR A 47 9.11 6.81 3.34
CA THR A 47 10.52 6.73 2.95
C THR A 47 11.04 8.10 2.52
N SER A 48 12.32 8.36 2.75
CA SER A 48 13.00 9.59 2.35
C SER A 48 14.26 9.36 1.53
N LYS A 49 14.74 8.11 1.44
CA LYS A 49 16.05 7.77 0.84
C LYS A 49 15.95 6.86 -0.38
N SER A 50 14.89 6.06 -0.49
CA SER A 50 14.70 5.14 -1.61
C SER A 50 14.27 5.87 -2.89
N LYS A 51 14.51 5.26 -4.06
CA LYS A 51 13.93 5.72 -5.33
C LYS A 51 12.42 5.47 -5.30
N ILE A 52 11.63 6.44 -5.73
CA ILE A 52 10.16 6.35 -5.64
C ILE A 52 9.56 6.14 -7.03
N VAL A 53 8.72 5.11 -7.17
CA VAL A 53 7.83 4.90 -8.32
C VAL A 53 6.40 4.91 -7.80
N LYS A 54 5.55 5.80 -8.32
CA LYS A 54 4.19 5.99 -7.84
C LYS A 54 3.16 5.61 -8.89
N VAL A 55 2.04 5.06 -8.44
CA VAL A 55 0.80 4.96 -9.22
C VAL A 55 -0.27 5.80 -8.55
N LEU A 56 -0.92 6.65 -9.34
CA LEU A 56 -2.01 7.50 -8.88
C LEU A 56 -3.19 6.66 -8.35
N PRO A 57 -3.99 7.23 -7.44
CA PRO A 57 -5.12 6.52 -6.88
C PRO A 57 -6.20 6.23 -7.90
N ASN A 58 -6.80 5.04 -7.80
CA ASN A 58 -8.06 4.74 -8.44
C ASN A 58 -9.17 5.60 -7.78
N PRO A 59 -9.97 6.35 -8.56
CA PRO A 59 -10.99 7.23 -7.99
C PRO A 59 -12.00 6.52 -7.07
N GLU A 60 -12.39 5.28 -7.39
CA GLU A 60 -13.32 4.50 -6.57
C GLU A 60 -12.67 4.04 -5.26
N ALA A 61 -11.39 3.62 -5.31
CA ALA A 61 -10.65 3.21 -4.12
C ALA A 61 -10.41 4.40 -3.17
N ALA A 62 -10.03 5.56 -3.72
CA ALA A 62 -9.82 6.78 -2.94
C ALA A 62 -11.12 7.27 -2.29
N LEU A 63 -12.23 7.30 -3.04
CA LEU A 63 -13.53 7.69 -2.49
C LEU A 63 -13.97 6.74 -1.35
N TYR A 64 -13.74 5.44 -1.51
CA TYR A 64 -14.05 4.47 -0.47
C TYR A 64 -13.19 4.69 0.79
N HIS A 65 -11.89 4.92 0.62
CA HIS A 65 -10.98 5.26 1.72
C HIS A 65 -11.38 6.56 2.43
N GLU A 66 -11.75 7.60 1.69
CA GLU A 66 -12.22 8.87 2.25
C GLU A 66 -13.47 8.68 3.14
N ARG A 67 -14.43 7.87 2.71
CA ARG A 67 -15.64 7.57 3.50
C ARG A 67 -15.34 6.80 4.78
N LEU A 68 -14.39 5.87 4.74
CA LEU A 68 -13.86 5.22 5.95
C LEU A 68 -13.17 6.23 6.87
N HIS A 69 -12.33 7.10 6.32
CA HIS A 69 -11.55 8.08 7.08
C HIS A 69 -12.44 9.14 7.76
N ASN A 70 -13.45 9.64 7.06
CA ASN A 70 -14.35 10.70 7.53
C ASN A 70 -15.36 10.21 8.59
N GLY A 71 -15.30 8.96 9.02
CA GLY A 71 -16.13 8.44 10.10
C GLY A 71 -17.60 8.25 9.71
N GLU A 72 -17.94 8.29 8.42
CA GLU A 72 -19.22 7.73 7.92
C GLU A 72 -19.34 6.24 8.26
N LEU A 73 -18.19 5.61 8.52
CA LEU A 73 -18.03 4.29 9.12
C LEU A 73 -17.28 4.49 10.45
N ASN A 74 -17.96 4.28 11.58
CA ASN A 74 -17.50 4.66 12.91
C ASN A 74 -16.27 3.81 13.33
N PRO A 75 -15.06 4.40 13.55
CA PRO A 75 -13.84 3.65 13.90
C PRO A 75 -13.93 2.88 15.22
N LEU A 76 -14.78 3.34 16.14
CA LEU A 76 -15.04 2.69 17.43
C LEU A 76 -16.01 1.49 17.28
N GLU A 77 -16.86 1.50 16.25
CA GLU A 77 -17.70 0.35 15.87
C GLU A 77 -16.94 -0.65 14.99
N LEU A 78 -15.98 -0.16 14.18
CA LEU A 78 -14.91 -0.92 13.52
C LEU A 78 -13.81 -1.37 14.51
N ASN A 79 -14.19 -1.69 15.75
CA ASN A 79 -13.29 -2.38 16.66
C ASN A 79 -12.89 -3.70 15.99
N THR A 80 -11.66 -3.80 15.48
CA THR A 80 -11.12 -4.99 14.79
C THR A 80 -11.04 -6.22 15.70
N LEU A 81 -11.22 -6.03 17.02
CA LEU A 81 -11.41 -7.12 18.00
C LEU A 81 -12.84 -7.69 18.00
N ASN A 82 -13.82 -6.94 17.47
CA ASN A 82 -15.13 -7.47 17.15
C ASN A 82 -15.05 -8.21 15.81
N LEU A 83 -14.81 -9.53 15.92
CA LEU A 83 -14.66 -10.45 14.80
C LEU A 83 -15.79 -10.34 13.78
N ILE A 84 -17.03 -10.05 14.20
CA ILE A 84 -18.19 -9.94 13.30
C ILE A 84 -18.07 -8.71 12.40
N VAL A 85 -17.72 -7.55 12.97
CA VAL A 85 -17.54 -6.31 12.19
C VAL A 85 -16.33 -6.45 11.26
N ALA A 86 -15.24 -7.04 11.75
CA ALA A 86 -14.07 -7.33 10.93
C ALA A 86 -14.41 -8.25 9.74
N ILE A 87 -15.23 -9.29 9.94
CA ILE A 87 -15.71 -10.18 8.87
C ILE A 87 -16.58 -9.42 7.86
N LEU A 88 -17.53 -8.61 8.33
CA LEU A 88 -18.45 -7.86 7.47
C LEU A 88 -17.74 -6.77 6.65
N ALA A 89 -16.64 -6.21 7.14
CA ALA A 89 -15.83 -5.23 6.42
C ALA A 89 -14.87 -5.84 5.38
N ARG A 90 -14.60 -7.16 5.43
CA ARG A 90 -13.65 -7.82 4.50
C ARG A 90 -13.95 -7.57 3.02
N PRO A 91 -15.19 -7.71 2.52
CA PRO A 91 -15.47 -7.53 1.10
C PRO A 91 -15.18 -6.10 0.63
N SER A 92 -15.36 -5.12 1.51
CA SER A 92 -15.16 -3.72 1.16
C SER A 92 -13.67 -3.33 1.15
N PHE A 93 -12.87 -3.86 2.09
CA PHE A 93 -11.41 -3.75 2.02
C PHE A 93 -10.86 -4.45 0.77
N ALA A 94 -11.33 -5.67 0.48
CA ALA A 94 -10.94 -6.39 -0.73
C ALA A 94 -11.29 -5.61 -2.00
N PHE A 95 -12.47 -4.99 -2.06
CA PHE A 95 -12.89 -4.15 -3.18
C PHE A 95 -11.94 -2.96 -3.40
N MET A 96 -11.59 -2.23 -2.34
CA MET A 96 -10.67 -1.09 -2.40
C MET A 96 -9.30 -1.49 -2.97
N PHE A 97 -8.70 -2.56 -2.44
CA PHE A 97 -7.42 -3.07 -2.93
C PHE A 97 -7.51 -3.64 -4.35
N ALA A 98 -8.60 -4.33 -4.69
CA ALA A 98 -8.80 -4.86 -6.05
C ALA A 98 -8.88 -3.73 -7.09
N LYS A 99 -9.61 -2.65 -6.78
CA LYS A 99 -9.69 -1.47 -7.65
C LYS A 99 -8.34 -0.80 -7.84
N GLN A 100 -7.58 -0.63 -6.76
CA GLN A 100 -6.22 -0.08 -6.88
C GLN A 100 -5.29 -1.02 -7.64
N CYS A 101 -5.44 -2.34 -7.48
CA CYS A 101 -4.65 -3.34 -8.19
C CYS A 101 -4.83 -3.23 -9.71
N VAL A 102 -6.07 -3.09 -10.19
CA VAL A 102 -6.36 -2.89 -11.63
C VAL A 102 -5.63 -1.65 -12.15
N THR A 103 -5.76 -0.50 -11.48
CA THR A 103 -5.05 0.72 -11.89
C THR A 103 -3.53 0.58 -11.83
N THR A 104 -3.02 -0.21 -10.87
CA THR A 104 -1.58 -0.49 -10.74
C THR A 104 -1.07 -1.32 -11.91
N LEU A 105 -1.79 -2.36 -12.32
CA LEU A 105 -1.44 -3.20 -13.47
C LEU A 105 -1.56 -2.41 -14.78
N ASP A 106 -2.62 -1.62 -14.94
CA ASP A 106 -2.85 -0.82 -16.16
C ASP A 106 -1.88 0.37 -16.32
N SER A 107 -1.15 0.74 -15.25
CA SER A 107 -0.22 1.88 -15.27
C SER A 107 1.00 1.67 -16.19
N GLY A 108 1.34 0.43 -16.52
CA GLY A 108 2.57 0.08 -17.24
C GLY A 108 3.84 0.15 -16.37
N GLU A 109 3.75 0.57 -15.10
CA GLU A 109 4.90 0.65 -14.19
C GLU A 109 5.36 -0.74 -13.74
N VAL A 110 4.43 -1.69 -13.63
CA VAL A 110 4.72 -3.08 -13.25
C VAL A 110 5.64 -3.73 -14.29
N GLU A 111 5.35 -3.57 -15.58
CA GLU A 111 6.16 -4.12 -16.67
C GLU A 111 7.54 -3.46 -16.76
N LYS A 112 7.63 -2.16 -16.43
CA LYS A 112 8.92 -1.46 -16.35
C LYS A 112 9.77 -2.00 -15.21
N LEU A 113 9.19 -2.12 -14.01
CA LEU A 113 9.86 -2.66 -12.82
C LEU A 113 10.21 -4.15 -12.99
N GLN A 114 9.41 -4.92 -13.73
CA GLN A 114 9.73 -6.32 -14.01
C GLN A 114 11.01 -6.45 -14.86
N LYS A 115 11.21 -5.57 -15.85
CA LYS A 115 12.42 -5.55 -16.71
C LYS A 115 13.68 -5.11 -15.97
N GLU A 116 13.52 -4.54 -14.79
CA GLU A 116 14.62 -4.05 -13.97
C GLU A 116 15.35 -5.15 -13.17
N HIS A 117 14.81 -6.37 -13.13
CA HIS A 117 15.39 -7.56 -12.50
C HIS A 117 15.90 -7.35 -11.06
N PHE A 118 14.96 -7.22 -10.12
CA PHE A 118 15.27 -7.09 -8.69
C PHE A 118 15.72 -8.43 -8.06
N ASP A 119 16.64 -8.35 -7.10
CA ASP A 119 17.13 -9.52 -6.36
C ASP A 119 16.16 -9.93 -5.24
N VAL A 120 15.52 -8.93 -4.61
CA VAL A 120 14.65 -9.10 -3.45
C VAL A 120 13.40 -8.24 -3.62
N TYR A 121 12.27 -8.84 -3.28
CA TYR A 121 10.97 -8.15 -3.21
C TYR A 121 10.43 -8.22 -1.79
N ILE A 122 10.11 -7.07 -1.21
CA ILE A 122 9.52 -6.95 0.12
C ILE A 122 8.10 -6.41 -0.03
N VAL A 123 7.15 -7.14 0.53
CA VAL A 123 5.74 -6.79 0.53
C VAL A 123 5.12 -7.17 1.86
N GLU A 124 4.19 -6.35 2.34
CA GLU A 124 3.31 -6.74 3.41
C GLU A 124 2.19 -7.64 2.88
N SER A 125 1.99 -8.79 3.53
CA SER A 125 0.87 -9.66 3.21
C SER A 125 -0.40 -9.12 3.87
N LEU A 126 -1.29 -8.57 3.05
CA LEU A 126 -2.64 -8.20 3.45
C LEU A 126 -3.55 -9.42 3.29
N THR A 127 -3.50 -10.35 4.25
CA THR A 127 -4.38 -11.53 4.23
C THR A 127 -5.78 -11.13 4.68
N SER A 128 -6.79 -11.27 3.82
CA SER A 128 -8.15 -11.53 4.29
C SER A 128 -8.17 -12.98 4.77
N ALA A 129 -8.39 -13.23 6.06
CA ALA A 129 -8.57 -14.59 6.55
C ALA A 129 -9.64 -15.30 5.70
N GLU A 130 -9.25 -16.40 5.07
CA GLU A 130 -10.14 -17.32 4.34
C GLU A 130 -11.17 -17.94 5.29
#